data_AF-A0A3D1ZGD9-F1
#
_entry.id   AF-A0A3D1ZGD9-F1
#
_cell.length_a   1.000
_cell.length_b   1.000
_cell.length_c   1.000
_cell.angle_alpha   90.00
_cell.angle_beta   90.00
_cell.angle_gamma   90.00
#
_symmetry.space_group_name_H-M   'P 1'
#
loop_
_entity.id
_entity.type
_entity.pdbx_description
1 polymer ?
#
loop_
_entity_poly.entity_id
_entity_poly.type
_entity_poly.pdbx_seq_one_letter_code
_entity_poly.pdbx_strand_id
1 'polypeptide(L)'
;MIPVRLSVKNFLSYRDNAPILNLESIHIACLCGENGHGKSALLDAMTWALWGQARARRQEDLIHKGQTDMAVELDFLARDDLYRVSRRYSVSAGRGAGHPVLELQIASDDDSTFRPITGNTMSNTQARIVEILHMDYDTFINTAFLRQGDADRFTNARPTERKAIL
;
A
#
# COMPACT_ATOMS: atom_id res chain seq x y z
N MET A 1 -11.84 4.20 1.46
CA MET A 1 -11.06 3.30 0.58
C MET A 1 -11.45 1.87 0.92
N ILE A 2 -11.72 1.04 -0.09
CA ILE A 2 -12.02 -0.39 0.06
C ILE A 2 -11.10 -1.16 -0.89
N PRO A 3 -10.23 -2.06 -0.41
CA PRO A 3 -9.34 -2.83 -1.27
C PRO A 3 -10.12 -3.89 -2.04
N VAL A 4 -9.82 -4.06 -3.34
CA VAL A 4 -10.52 -4.99 -4.25
C VAL A 4 -9.59 -6.11 -4.68
N ARG A 5 -8.39 -5.79 -5.18
CA ARG A 5 -7.40 -6.80 -5.59
C ARG A 5 -6.00 -6.37 -5.16
N LEU A 6 -5.23 -7.31 -4.64
CA LEU A 6 -3.84 -7.09 -4.27
C LEU A 6 -2.94 -8.09 -5.00
N SER A 7 -1.97 -7.56 -5.74
CA SER A 7 -0.89 -8.32 -6.36
C SER A 7 0.44 -7.90 -5.75
N VAL A 8 1.28 -8.89 -5.40
CA VAL A 8 2.53 -8.68 -4.69
C VAL A 8 3.63 -9.47 -5.37
N LYS A 9 4.76 -8.82 -5.64
CA LYS A 9 5.97 -9.44 -6.20
C LYS A 9 7.16 -9.09 -5.32
N ASN A 10 7.90 -10.12 -4.90
CA ASN A 10 9.19 -9.98 -4.22
C ASN A 10 9.16 -9.00 -3.01
N PHE A 11 8.07 -9.01 -2.25
CA PHE A 11 7.85 -8.10 -1.12
C PHE A 11 7.82 -8.90 0.18
N LEU A 12 8.76 -8.62 1.09
CA LEU A 12 8.93 -9.31 2.37
C LEU A 12 8.91 -10.83 2.22
N SER A 13 7.90 -11.53 2.75
CA SER A 13 7.77 -12.99 2.66
C SER A 13 7.24 -13.49 1.30
N TYR A 14 6.67 -12.60 0.48
CA TYR A 14 6.07 -12.94 -0.80
C TYR A 14 7.11 -12.92 -1.92
N ARG A 15 7.07 -13.95 -2.78
CA ARG A 15 7.91 -14.09 -3.98
C ARG A 15 7.13 -13.64 -5.21
N ASP A 16 7.69 -13.82 -6.40
CA ASP A 16 7.09 -13.43 -7.67
C ASP A 16 5.89 -14.29 -8.11
N ASN A 17 5.73 -15.48 -7.54
CA ASN A 17 4.63 -16.41 -7.82
C ASN A 17 3.47 -16.32 -6.82
N ALA A 18 3.40 -15.27 -6.00
CA ALA A 18 2.28 -15.09 -5.09
C ALA A 18 0.97 -14.93 -5.88
N PRO A 19 -0.10 -15.66 -5.53
CA PRO A 19 -1.38 -15.50 -6.20
C PRO A 19 -1.96 -14.11 -5.92
N ILE A 20 -2.74 -13.59 -6.87
CA ILE A 20 -3.50 -12.36 -6.68
C ILE A 20 -4.54 -12.62 -5.58
N LEU A 21 -4.52 -11.79 -4.53
CA LEU A 21 -5.53 -11.80 -3.49
C LEU A 21 -6.73 -11.01 -3.97
N ASN A 22 -7.83 -11.70 -4.30
CA ASN A 22 -9.10 -11.06 -4.59
C ASN A 22 -9.89 -10.84 -3.28
N LEU A 23 -10.23 -9.57 -3.02
CA LEU A 23 -11.01 -9.12 -1.86
C LEU A 23 -12.39 -8.61 -2.27
N GLU A 24 -12.74 -8.71 -3.56
CA GLU A 24 -14.06 -8.40 -4.06
C GLU A 24 -15.12 -9.21 -3.31
N SER A 25 -16.20 -8.54 -2.91
CA SER A 25 -17.29 -9.10 -2.10
C SER A 25 -16.89 -9.60 -0.69
N ILE A 26 -15.65 -9.38 -0.24
CA ILE A 26 -15.21 -9.71 1.12
C ILE A 26 -15.44 -8.49 2.03
N HIS A 27 -16.47 -8.57 2.87
CA HIS A 27 -16.74 -7.53 3.87
C HIS A 27 -15.90 -7.69 5.15
N ILE A 28 -15.61 -8.93 5.54
CA ILE A 28 -14.82 -9.26 6.73
C ILE A 28 -13.88 -10.40 6.34
N ALA A 29 -12.58 -10.20 6.57
CA ALA A 29 -11.55 -11.22 6.39
C ALA A 29 -10.83 -11.48 7.71
N CYS A 30 -10.54 -12.74 8.00
CA CYS A 30 -9.68 -13.13 9.11
C CYS A 30 -8.40 -13.76 8.56
N LEU A 31 -7.26 -13.10 8.77
CA LEU A 31 -5.95 -13.63 8.39
C LEU A 31 -5.37 -14.47 9.53
N CYS A 32 -5.39 -15.78 9.37
CA CYS A 32 -4.87 -16.75 10.34
C CYS A 32 -3.61 -17.46 9.85
N GLY A 33 -2.75 -17.88 10.77
CA GLY A 33 -1.52 -18.62 10.47
C GLY A 33 -0.43 -18.36 11.50
N GLU A 34 0.72 -19.01 11.36
CA GLU A 34 1.85 -18.85 12.29
C GLU A 34 2.54 -17.49 12.13
N ASN A 35 3.31 -17.09 13.14
CA ASN A 35 4.15 -15.90 13.06
C ASN A 35 5.19 -16.07 11.95
N GLY A 36 5.38 -15.03 11.13
CA GLY A 36 6.29 -15.07 9.99
C GLY A 36 5.68 -15.54 8.67
N HIS A 37 4.42 -16.02 8.65
CA HIS A 37 3.74 -16.45 7.41
C HIS A 37 3.23 -15.32 6.51
N GLY A 38 3.71 -14.08 6.69
CA GLY A 38 3.39 -12.98 5.79
C GLY A 38 2.06 -12.25 6.04
N LYS A 39 1.30 -12.60 7.09
CA LYS A 39 0.03 -11.93 7.43
C LYS A 39 0.16 -10.40 7.51
N SER A 40 1.13 -9.91 8.28
CA SER A 40 1.41 -8.47 8.39
C SER A 40 1.98 -7.90 7.09
N ALA A 41 2.68 -8.71 6.29
CA ALA A 41 3.27 -8.27 5.03
C ALA A 41 2.20 -7.92 3.97
N LEU A 42 1.01 -8.51 4.01
CA LEU A 42 -0.11 -8.10 3.14
C LEU A 42 -0.56 -6.66 3.46
N LEU A 43 -0.66 -6.35 4.75
CA LEU A 43 -1.05 -5.01 5.20
C LEU A 43 0.05 -4.00 4.89
N ASP A 44 1.32 -4.35 5.14
CA ASP A 44 2.48 -3.55 4.76
C ASP A 44 2.53 -3.30 3.24
N ALA A 45 2.13 -4.28 2.42
CA ALA A 45 2.08 -4.12 0.96
C ALA A 45 1.03 -3.09 0.55
N MET A 46 -0.17 -3.14 1.13
CA MET A 46 -1.23 -2.15 0.85
C MET A 46 -0.81 -0.74 1.25
N THR A 47 -0.24 -0.55 2.45
CA THR A 47 0.20 0.77 2.89
C THR A 47 1.38 1.28 2.05
N TRP A 48 2.30 0.38 1.67
CA TRP A 48 3.42 0.74 0.83
C TRP A 48 2.96 1.14 -0.57
N ALA A 49 2.01 0.43 -1.18
CA ALA A 49 1.46 0.79 -2.47
C ALA A 49 0.88 2.21 -2.47
N LEU A 50 0.02 2.52 -1.51
CA LEU A 50 -0.71 3.79 -1.43
C LEU A 50 0.20 4.97 -1.04
N TRP A 51 1.04 4.82 -0.01
CA TRP A 51 1.79 5.96 0.57
C TRP A 51 3.31 5.85 0.44
N GLY A 52 3.84 4.74 -0.09
CA GLY A 52 5.27 4.47 -0.09
C GLY A 52 5.85 4.22 1.30
N GLN A 53 4.98 3.99 2.30
CA GLN A 53 5.33 3.81 3.69
C GLN A 53 4.89 2.43 4.19
N ALA A 54 5.76 1.80 4.96
CA ALA A 54 5.52 0.52 5.62
C ALA A 54 6.31 0.49 6.94
N ARG A 55 6.22 -0.63 7.66
CA ARG A 55 6.96 -0.85 8.92
C ARG A 55 8.49 -0.67 8.81
N ALA A 56 9.08 -0.87 7.64
CA ALA A 56 10.52 -0.79 7.44
C ALA A 56 10.98 0.64 7.17
N ARG A 57 12.16 1.01 7.68
CA ARG A 57 12.71 2.36 7.51
C ARG A 57 13.23 2.62 6.09
N ARG A 58 13.73 1.59 5.41
CA ARG A 58 14.28 1.70 4.05
C ARG A 58 13.50 0.80 3.12
N GLN A 59 13.29 1.24 1.88
CA GLN A 59 12.56 0.46 0.87
C GLN A 59 13.30 -0.83 0.49
N GLU A 60 14.64 -0.81 0.49
CA GLU A 60 15.46 -2.00 0.25
C GLU A 60 15.19 -3.14 1.25
N ASP A 61 14.83 -2.79 2.50
CA ASP A 61 14.51 -3.77 3.54
C ASP A 61 13.15 -4.46 3.32
N LEU A 62 12.34 -3.95 2.39
CA LEU A 62 11.06 -4.54 1.98
C LEU A 62 11.23 -5.54 0.82
N ILE A 63 12.36 -5.50 0.10
CA ILE A 63 12.63 -6.44 -0.99
C ILE A 63 12.84 -7.84 -0.40
N HIS A 64 12.21 -8.85 -1.00
CA HIS A 64 12.42 -10.25 -0.62
C HIS A 64 13.90 -10.61 -0.69
N LYS A 65 14.41 -11.30 0.34
CA LYS A 65 15.84 -11.63 0.43
C LYS A 65 16.32 -12.38 -0.82
N GLY A 66 17.37 -11.86 -1.43
CA GLY A 66 17.96 -12.43 -2.66
C GLY A 66 17.34 -11.92 -3.96
N GLN A 67 16.39 -10.97 -3.88
CA GLN A 67 15.82 -10.28 -5.04
C GLN A 67 16.38 -8.85 -5.14
N THR A 68 16.22 -8.24 -6.30
CA THR A 68 16.69 -6.87 -6.60
C THR A 68 15.56 -5.91 -6.93
N ASP A 69 14.33 -6.40 -7.02
CA ASP A 69 13.15 -5.60 -7.29
C ASP A 69 11.95 -6.12 -6.49
N MET A 70 10.99 -5.23 -6.26
CA MET A 70 9.69 -5.54 -5.71
C MET A 70 8.61 -4.70 -6.40
N ALA A 71 7.38 -5.22 -6.40
CA ALA A 71 6.22 -4.52 -6.91
C ALA A 71 4.98 -4.85 -6.09
N VAL A 72 4.12 -3.87 -5.91
CA VAL A 72 2.78 -4.05 -5.37
C VAL A 72 1.80 -3.29 -6.25
N GLU A 73 0.76 -3.98 -6.68
CA GLU A 73 -0.38 -3.41 -7.38
C GLU A 73 -1.62 -3.61 -6.51
N LEU A 74 -2.35 -2.51 -6.26
CA LEU A 74 -3.56 -2.51 -5.47
C LEU A 74 -4.68 -1.85 -6.26
N ASP A 75 -5.74 -2.60 -6.50
CA ASP A 75 -7.02 -2.09 -6.94
C ASP A 75 -7.86 -1.74 -5.71
N PHE A 76 -8.44 -0.55 -5.70
CA PHE A 76 -9.26 -0.09 -4.59
C PHE A 76 -10.38 0.82 -5.05
N LEU A 77 -11.52 0.75 -4.35
CA LEU A 77 -12.61 1.70 -4.48
C LEU A 77 -12.36 2.90 -3.56
N ALA A 78 -12.54 4.09 -4.11
CA ALA A 78 -12.61 5.32 -3.33
C ALA A 78 -13.78 6.14 -3.83
N ARG A 79 -14.74 6.42 -2.93
CA ARG A 79 -16.07 6.91 -3.29
C ARG A 79 -16.73 5.87 -4.22
N ASP A 80 -17.05 6.24 -5.45
CA ASP A 80 -17.75 5.41 -6.42
C ASP A 80 -16.86 4.95 -7.59
N ASP A 81 -15.58 5.32 -7.58
CA ASP A 81 -14.65 5.00 -8.67
C ASP A 81 -13.68 3.89 -8.26
N LEU A 82 -13.34 3.04 -9.22
CA LEU A 82 -12.28 2.04 -9.11
C LEU A 82 -10.93 2.61 -9.56
N TYR A 83 -9.93 2.51 -8.69
CA TYR A 83 -8.57 2.96 -8.95
C TYR A 83 -7.60 1.80 -8.88
N ARG A 84 -6.46 1.96 -9.58
CA ARG A 84 -5.31 1.08 -9.50
C ARG A 84 -4.07 1.88 -9.20
N VAL A 85 -3.39 1.55 -8.11
CA VAL A 85 -2.05 2.04 -7.83
C VAL A 85 -1.03 0.93 -8.08
N SER A 86 0.03 1.25 -8.80
CA SER A 86 1.18 0.35 -9.00
C SER A 86 2.43 1.03 -8.50
N ARG A 87 3.08 0.42 -7.51
CA ARG A 87 4.35 0.91 -6.96
C ARG A 87 5.41 -0.15 -7.15
N ARG A 88 6.55 0.27 -7.70
CA ARG A 88 7.71 -0.59 -7.97
C ARG A 88 8.96 0.04 -7.40
N TYR A 89 9.88 -0.79 -6.95
CA TYR A 89 11.18 -0.35 -6.49
C TYR A 89 12.21 -1.40 -6.87
N SER A 90 13.30 -0.96 -7.49
CA SER A 90 14.45 -1.82 -7.79
C SER A 90 15.75 -1.20 -7.35
N VAL A 91 16.72 -2.04 -7.03
CA VAL A 91 18.10 -1.65 -6.77
C VAL A 91 18.98 -2.20 -7.89
N SER A 92 19.90 -1.38 -8.39
CA SER A 92 20.88 -1.86 -9.37
C SER A 92 21.90 -2.77 -8.69
N ALA A 93 22.39 -3.76 -9.45
CA ALA A 93 23.41 -4.68 -8.96
C ALA A 93 24.72 -3.92 -8.67
N GLY A 94 24.97 -3.64 -7.39
CA GLY A 94 26.17 -2.95 -6.90
C GLY A 94 25.93 -1.48 -6.56
N ARG A 95 25.61 -1.20 -5.29
CA ARG A 95 25.60 0.14 -4.62
C ARG A 95 25.02 1.34 -5.40
N GLY A 96 24.24 1.14 -6.46
CA GLY A 96 23.60 2.23 -7.17
C GLY A 96 22.34 2.71 -6.44
N ALA A 97 21.86 3.88 -6.85
CA ALA A 97 20.62 4.45 -6.31
C ALA A 97 19.43 3.53 -6.61
N GLY A 98 18.48 3.46 -5.69
CA GLY A 98 17.21 2.78 -5.93
C GLY A 98 16.37 3.52 -6.97
N HIS A 99 15.60 2.76 -7.75
CA HIS A 99 14.74 3.26 -8.82
C HIS A 99 13.26 3.06 -8.44
N PRO A 100 12.62 4.04 -7.78
CA PRO A 100 11.20 3.97 -7.49
C PRO A 100 10.37 4.34 -8.72
N VAL A 101 9.22 3.67 -8.88
CA VAL A 101 8.18 3.99 -9.87
C VAL A 101 6.83 3.98 -9.17
N LEU A 102 6.00 4.98 -9.46
CA LEU A 102 4.64 5.09 -8.96
C LEU A 102 3.70 5.47 -10.11
N GLU A 103 2.71 4.63 -10.35
CA GLU A 103 1.68 4.81 -11.35
C GLU A 103 0.30 4.78 -10.69
N LEU A 104 -0.61 5.58 -11.24
CA LEU A 104 -1.99 5.65 -10.81
C LEU A 104 -2.90 5.62 -12.03
N GLN A 105 -3.92 4.79 -11.96
CA GLN A 105 -4.92 4.62 -13.00
C GLN A 105 -6.31 4.65 -12.38
N ILE A 106 -7.30 5.00 -13.19
CA ILE A 106 -8.73 4.94 -12.85
C ILE A 106 -9.41 4.06 -13.89
N ALA A 107 -10.41 3.30 -13.47
CA ALA A 107 -11.21 2.49 -14.37
C ALA A 107 -12.06 3.39 -15.30
N SER A 108 -12.46 2.84 -16.45
CA SER A 108 -13.53 3.39 -17.28
C SER A 108 -14.89 3.19 -16.60
N ASP A 109 -15.92 3.92 -17.05
CA ASP A 109 -17.27 3.89 -16.46
C ASP A 109 -17.91 2.48 -16.46
N ASP A 110 -17.41 1.57 -17.28
CA ASP A 110 -17.83 0.16 -17.39
C ASP A 110 -16.86 -0.82 -16.70
N ASP A 111 -15.88 -0.30 -15.95
CA ASP A 111 -14.79 -1.03 -15.27
C ASP A 111 -13.96 -1.96 -16.17
N SER A 112 -14.05 -1.81 -17.50
CA SER A 112 -13.42 -2.74 -18.45
C SER A 112 -11.95 -2.42 -18.72
N THR A 113 -11.55 -1.15 -18.54
CA THR A 113 -10.19 -0.68 -18.85
C THR A 113 -9.67 0.31 -17.81
N PHE A 114 -8.35 0.38 -17.63
CA PHE A 114 -7.71 1.36 -16.76
C PHE A 114 -7.04 2.45 -17.59
N ARG A 115 -7.44 3.71 -17.38
CA ARG A 115 -6.80 4.88 -17.98
C ARG A 115 -5.79 5.50 -17.02
N PRO A 116 -4.57 5.87 -17.48
CA PRO A 116 -3.57 6.47 -16.62
C PRO A 116 -3.99 7.87 -16.19
N ILE A 117 -3.81 8.15 -14.90
CA ILE A 117 -3.95 9.49 -14.29
C ILE A 117 -2.70 9.86 -13.47
N THR A 118 -1.60 9.13 -13.69
CA THR A 118 -0.25 9.38 -13.16
C THR A 118 0.15 10.83 -13.42
N GLY A 119 0.68 11.50 -12.39
CA GLY A 119 1.17 12.87 -12.50
C GLY A 119 2.54 12.95 -13.20
N ASN A 120 2.94 14.17 -13.54
CA ASN A 120 4.23 14.44 -14.20
C ASN A 120 5.44 14.02 -13.36
N THR A 121 5.28 13.98 -12.04
CA THR A 121 6.31 13.55 -11.09
C THR A 121 5.72 12.56 -10.09
N MET A 122 6.57 11.73 -9.48
CA MET A 122 6.15 10.85 -8.37
C MET A 122 5.46 11.63 -7.24
N SER A 123 5.93 12.84 -6.92
CA SER A 123 5.34 13.68 -5.88
C SER A 123 3.92 14.11 -6.26
N ASN A 124 3.68 14.48 -7.52
CA ASN A 124 2.34 14.82 -8.00
C ASN A 124 1.42 13.60 -7.99
N THR A 125 1.91 12.42 -8.41
CA THR A 125 1.13 11.18 -8.31
C THR A 125 0.78 10.85 -6.85
N GLN A 126 1.74 11.01 -5.94
CA GLN A 126 1.52 10.76 -4.51
C GLN A 126 0.48 11.72 -3.92
N ALA A 127 0.57 13.01 -4.24
CA ALA A 127 -0.40 14.02 -3.80
C ALA A 127 -1.81 13.66 -4.30
N ARG A 128 -1.93 13.25 -5.56
CA ARG A 128 -3.21 12.82 -6.15
C ARG A 128 -3.80 11.59 -5.46
N ILE A 129 -2.97 10.61 -5.07
CA ILE A 129 -3.42 9.45 -4.28
C ILE A 129 -3.99 9.92 -2.94
N VAL A 130 -3.28 10.81 -2.23
CA VAL A 130 -3.73 11.35 -0.94
C VAL A 130 -5.02 12.15 -1.09
N GLU A 131 -5.17 12.93 -2.16
CA GLU A 131 -6.40 13.66 -2.47
C GLU A 131 -7.59 12.72 -2.72
N ILE A 132 -7.42 11.65 -3.50
CA ILE A 132 -8.47 10.66 -3.76
C ILE A 132 -8.91 9.96 -2.47
N LEU A 133 -7.95 9.59 -1.63
CA LEU A 133 -8.21 8.90 -0.36
C LEU A 133 -8.74 9.82 0.73
N HIS A 134 -8.48 11.13 0.63
CA HIS A 134 -8.61 12.11 1.72
C HIS A 134 -7.94 11.67 3.02
N MET A 135 -6.86 10.91 2.89
CA MET A 135 -6.21 10.24 4.01
C MET A 135 -4.74 10.03 3.71
N ASP A 136 -3.88 10.54 4.59
CA ASP A 136 -2.46 10.23 4.58
C ASP A 136 -2.15 8.94 5.37
N TYR A 137 -0.88 8.52 5.33
CA TYR A 137 -0.45 7.31 6.00
C TYR A 137 -0.70 7.37 7.51
N ASP A 138 -0.35 8.49 8.16
CA ASP A 138 -0.49 8.64 9.60
C ASP A 138 -1.96 8.59 10.03
N THR A 139 -2.86 9.19 9.26
CA THR A 139 -4.31 9.10 9.50
C THR A 139 -4.78 7.67 9.33
N PHE A 140 -4.37 6.96 8.26
CA PHE A 140 -4.75 5.56 8.03
C PHE A 140 -4.33 4.64 9.18
N ILE A 141 -3.07 4.74 9.62
CA ILE A 141 -2.56 3.88 10.70
C ILE A 141 -3.19 4.17 12.06
N ASN A 142 -3.76 5.37 12.27
CA ASN A 142 -4.39 5.73 13.54
C ASN A 142 -5.91 5.52 13.54
N THR A 143 -6.56 5.46 12.36
CA THR A 143 -8.04 5.40 12.25
C THR A 143 -8.55 4.09 11.70
N ALA A 144 -7.87 3.52 10.69
CA ALA A 144 -8.35 2.36 9.95
C ALA A 144 -7.50 1.10 10.22
N PHE A 145 -6.31 1.24 10.81
CA PHE A 145 -5.40 0.14 11.06
C PHE A 145 -4.96 0.04 12.51
N LEU A 146 -5.64 -0.79 13.29
CA LEU A 146 -5.24 -1.09 14.66
C LEU A 146 -4.08 -2.09 14.67
N ARG A 147 -2.86 -1.57 14.82
CA ARG A 147 -1.68 -2.43 15.05
C ARG A 147 -1.79 -3.12 16.40
N GLN A 148 -1.44 -4.40 16.44
CA GLN A 148 -1.39 -5.17 17.69
C GLN A 148 -0.46 -4.49 18.70
N GLY A 149 -0.99 -4.12 19.87
CA GLY A 149 -0.28 -3.39 20.93
C GLY A 149 -0.25 -1.86 20.78
N ASP A 150 -0.87 -1.31 19.74
CA ASP A 150 -0.88 0.14 19.44
C ASP A 150 -2.30 0.73 19.52
N ALA A 151 -3.26 0.00 20.11
CA ALA A 151 -4.64 0.46 20.29
C ALA A 151 -4.73 1.72 21.18
N ASP A 152 -3.75 1.91 22.08
CA ASP A 152 -3.68 3.07 22.95
C ASP A 152 -3.01 4.29 22.28
N ARG A 153 -2.57 4.18 21.02
CA ARG A 153 -1.83 5.26 20.34
C ARG A 153 -2.66 6.53 20.18
N PHE A 154 -3.97 6.40 19.91
CA PHE A 154 -4.90 7.54 19.92
C PHE A 154 -5.09 8.11 21.33
N THR A 155 -5.24 7.25 22.33
CA THR A 155 -5.44 7.64 23.74
C THR A 155 -4.20 8.36 24.31
N ASN A 156 -3.01 7.93 23.89
CA ASN A 156 -1.71 8.45 24.32
C ASN A 156 -1.18 9.59 23.44
N ALA A 157 -1.78 9.86 22.27
CA ALA A 157 -1.40 10.97 21.40
C ALA A 157 -1.62 12.33 22.08
N ARG A 158 -0.78 13.32 21.78
CA ARG A 158 -0.93 14.67 22.32
C ARG A 158 -2.24 15.30 21.81
N PRO A 159 -2.85 16.25 22.55
CA PRO A 159 -4.11 16.90 22.12
C PRO A 159 -4.04 17.49 20.70
N THR A 160 -2.89 18.02 20.29
CA THR A 160 -2.66 18.55 18.94
C THR A 160 -2.65 17.46 17.86
N GLU A 161 -2.10 16.29 18.16
CA GLU A 161 -2.07 15.14 17.24
C GLU A 161 -3.47 14.52 17.12
N ARG A 162 -4.23 14.43 18.22
CA ARG A 162 -5.63 13.99 18.20
C ARG A 162 -6.50 14.89 17.32
N LYS A 163 -6.34 16.21 17.41
CA LYS A 163 -7.09 17.17 16.60
C LYS A 163 -6.74 17.09 15.10
N ALA A 164 -5.55 16.63 14.74
CA ALA A 164 -5.16 16.42 13.34
C ALA A 164 -5.72 15.12 12.74
N ILE A 165 -6.11 14.16 13.59
CA ILE A 165 -6.69 12.87 13.20
C ILE A 165 -8.23 12.94 13.09
N LEU A 166 -8.87 13.95 13.72
CA LEU A 166 -10.32 14.22 13.73
C LEU A 166 -10.73 15.20 12.63
#